data_AF-A0AAU2GP34-F1
#
_entry.id   AF-A0AAU2GP34-F1
#
_cell.length_a   1.000
_cell.length_b   1.000
_cell.length_c   1.000
_cell.angle_alpha   90.00
_cell.angle_beta   90.00
_cell.angle_gamma   90.00
#
_symmetry.space_group_name_H-M   'P 1'
#
loop_
_entity.id
_entity.type
_entity.pdbx_description
1 polymer ?
#
loop_
_entity_poly.entity_id
_entity_poly.type
_entity_poly.pdbx_seq_one_letter_code
_entity_poly.pdbx_strand_id
1 'polypeptide(L)'
;MDGIVLLKDDHKTVEKLFKQFEKAGDNEHADKRKIADKVIEELTTHAWIEEKIFYLAAREAAPDTKDHATSWKASRSTTSCCGCSPN
;
A
#
# COMPACT_ATOMS: atom_id res chain seq x y z
N MET A 1 15.43 10.58 -16.40
CA MET A 1 15.06 10.13 -15.04
C MET A 1 14.19 8.89 -15.21
N ASP A 2 14.61 7.75 -14.67
CA ASP A 2 13.86 6.50 -14.74
C ASP A 2 12.91 6.42 -13.53
N GLY A 3 11.59 6.32 -13.78
CA GLY A 3 10.58 6.29 -12.73
C GLY A 3 10.70 5.07 -11.80
N ILE A 4 11.23 3.94 -12.30
CA ILE A 4 11.47 2.76 -11.47
C ILE A 4 12.64 2.99 -10.52
N VAL A 5 13.66 3.73 -10.97
CA VAL A 5 14.80 4.09 -10.11
C VAL A 5 14.34 5.02 -8.98
N LEU A 6 13.48 6.00 -9.28
CA LEU A 6 12.89 6.90 -8.28
C LEU A 6 12.14 6.12 -7.19
N LEU A 7 11.21 5.24 -7.56
CA LEU A 7 10.43 4.45 -6.60
C LEU A 7 11.29 3.53 -5.74
N LYS A 8 12.36 2.96 -6.31
CA LYS A 8 13.33 2.14 -5.55
C LYS A 8 14.11 2.96 -4.53
N ASP A 9 14.43 4.21 -4.84
CA ASP A 9 15.14 5.08 -3.91
C ASP A 9 14.21 5.60 -2.80
N ASP A 10 12.92 5.83 -3.10
CA ASP A 10 11.89 6.08 -2.09
C ASP A 10 11.78 4.91 -1.11
N HIS A 11 11.75 3.66 -1.59
CA HIS A 11 11.72 2.46 -0.72
C HIS A 11 12.89 2.42 0.24
N LYS A 12 14.12 2.68 -0.24
CA LYS A 12 15.32 2.72 0.63
C LYS A 12 15.22 3.83 1.67
N THR A 13 14.66 4.98 1.29
CA THR A 13 14.49 6.13 2.19
C THR A 13 13.50 5.80 3.30
N VAL A 14 12.34 5.25 2.96
CA VAL A 14 11.33 4.80 3.92
C VAL A 14 11.89 3.71 4.85
N GLU A 15 12.59 2.70 4.31
CA GLU A 15 13.22 1.64 5.11
C GLU A 15 14.22 2.22 6.13
N LYS A 16 15.03 3.21 5.71
CA LYS A 16 15.97 3.88 6.59
C LYS A 16 15.26 4.65 7.70
N LEU A 17 14.17 5.35 7.39
CA LEU A 17 13.38 6.08 8.38
C LEU A 17 12.75 5.15 9.41
N PHE A 18 12.21 3.99 8.99
CA PHE A 18 11.72 2.98 9.93
C PHE A 18 12.83 2.46 10.85
N LYS A 19 14.01 2.14 10.31
CA LYS A 19 15.16 1.73 11.14
C LYS A 19 15.61 2.82 12.12
N GLN A 20 15.48 4.09 11.76
CA GLN A 20 15.76 5.21 12.66
C GLN A 20 14.70 5.32 13.76
N PHE A 21 13.43 5.13 13.42
CA PHE A 21 12.32 5.13 14.37
C PHE A 21 12.47 4.01 15.41
N GLU A 22 12.83 2.80 14.98
CA GLU A 22 13.07 1.64 15.86
C GLU A 22 14.27 1.84 16.78
N LYS A 23 15.30 2.55 16.31
CA LYS A 23 16.51 2.85 17.10
C LYS A 23 16.31 3.98 18.09
N ALA A 24 15.33 4.85 17.88
CA ALA A 24 15.03 5.92 18.83
C ALA A 24 14.57 5.30 20.16
N GLY A 25 15.09 5.81 21.26
CA GLY A 25 14.79 5.34 22.60
C GLY A 25 13.33 5.53 22.97
N ASP A 26 12.84 4.76 23.95
CA ASP A 26 11.43 4.80 24.35
C ASP A 26 11.01 6.14 24.97
N ASN A 27 11.96 6.90 25.52
CA ASN A 27 11.72 8.22 26.08
C ASN A 27 11.91 9.37 25.06
N GLU A 28 12.28 9.07 23.81
CA GLU A 28 12.56 10.07 22.77
C GLU A 28 11.31 10.35 21.90
N HIS A 29 10.17 10.60 22.55
CA HIS A 29 8.88 10.77 21.86
C HIS A 29 8.90 11.89 20.81
N ALA A 30 9.60 12.98 21.07
CA ALA A 30 9.71 14.10 20.14
C ALA A 30 10.46 13.71 18.85
N ASP A 31 11.51 12.90 18.94
CA ASP A 31 12.29 12.48 17.78
C ASP A 31 11.61 11.34 17.02
N LYS A 32 10.99 10.39 17.73
CA LYS A 32 10.06 9.41 17.12
C LYS A 32 8.95 10.12 16.35
N ARG A 33 8.38 11.20 16.90
CA ARG A 33 7.34 11.97 16.20
C ARG A 33 7.85 12.60 14.92
N LYS A 34 9.01 13.26 14.94
CA LYS A 34 9.62 13.85 13.73
C LYS A 34 9.89 12.81 12.65
N ILE A 35 10.39 11.63 13.04
CA ILE A 35 10.65 10.54 12.10
C ILE A 35 9.32 10.03 11.51
N ALA A 36 8.29 9.85 12.35
CA ALA A 36 6.97 9.42 11.88
C ALA A 36 6.33 10.43 10.93
N ASP A 37 6.39 11.73 11.23
CA ASP A 37 5.88 12.79 10.35
C ASP A 37 6.57 12.73 8.98
N LYS A 38 7.89 12.47 8.97
CA LYS A 38 8.66 12.30 7.73
C LYS A 38 8.31 11.02 6.98
N VAL A 39 8.09 9.90 7.66
CA VAL A 39 7.61 8.65 7.03
C VAL A 39 6.26 8.87 6.35
N ILE A 40 5.35 9.60 6.99
CA ILE A 40 4.03 9.92 6.42
C ILE A 40 4.16 10.73 5.14
N GLU A 41 5.02 11.75 5.12
CA GLU A 41 5.28 12.58 3.94
C GLU A 41 5.82 11.76 2.76
N GLU A 42 6.85 10.94 3.01
CA GLU A 42 7.47 10.10 1.98
C GLU A 42 6.47 9.06 1.43
N LEU A 43 5.73 8.37 2.30
CA LEU A 43 4.72 7.39 1.88
C LEU A 43 3.55 8.02 1.11
N THR A 44 3.16 9.24 1.48
CA THR A 44 2.10 9.97 0.76
C THR A 44 2.54 10.30 -0.66
N THR A 45 3.78 10.78 -0.81
CA THR A 45 4.35 11.10 -2.12
C THR A 45 4.54 9.83 -2.95
N HIS A 46 5.08 8.76 -2.34
CA HIS A 46 5.27 7.47 -2.97
C HIS A 46 3.97 6.91 -3.56
N ALA A 47 2.91 6.84 -2.74
CA ALA A 47 1.61 6.33 -3.17
C ALA A 47 1.01 7.17 -4.31
N TRP A 48 1.15 8.50 -4.25
CA TRP A 48 0.67 9.37 -5.32
C TRP A 48 1.36 9.09 -6.66
N ILE A 49 2.69 8.88 -6.65
CA ILE A 49 3.46 8.54 -7.85
C ILE A 49 3.02 7.18 -8.40
N GLU A 50 2.83 6.19 -7.52
CA GLU A 50 2.36 4.87 -7.93
C GLU A 50 0.98 4.95 -8.60
N GLU A 51 0.02 5.65 -7.99
CA GLU A 51 -1.34 5.77 -8.51
C GLU A 51 -1.43 6.54 -9.82
N LYS A 52 -0.67 7.63 -9.95
CA LYS A 52 -0.78 8.53 -11.10
C LYS A 52 0.09 8.13 -12.28
N ILE A 53 1.15 7.37 -12.05
CA ILE A 53 2.13 7.07 -13.09
C ILE A 53 2.31 5.57 -13.24
N PHE A 54 2.67 4.89 -12.16
CA PHE A 54 3.07 3.48 -12.23
C PHE A 54 1.92 2.55 -12.57
N TYR A 55 0.82 2.61 -11.83
CA TYR A 55 -0.33 1.72 -12.06
C TYR A 55 -1.02 1.96 -13.40
N LEU A 56 -0.98 3.18 -13.94
CA LEU A 56 -1.48 3.44 -15.29
C LEU A 56 -0.63 2.72 -16.34
N ALA A 57 0.69 2.93 -16.31
CA ALA A 57 1.62 2.28 -17.24
C ALA A 57 1.60 0.75 -17.09
N ALA A 58 1.51 0.24 -15.86
CA ALA A 58 1.43 -1.19 -15.60
C ALA A 58 0.15 -1.82 -16.17
N ARG A 59 -1.00 -1.14 -16.05
CA ARG A 59 -2.28 -1.63 -16.60
C ARG A 59 -2.31 -1.63 -18.12
N GLU A 60 -1.66 -0.67 -18.76
CA GLU A 60 -1.49 -0.66 -20.23
C GLU A 60 -0.57 -1.79 -20.70
N ALA A 61 0.50 -2.06 -19.96
CA ALA A 61 1.48 -3.11 -20.29
C ALA A 61 0.99 -4.53 -19.96
N ALA A 62 0.07 -4.68 -19.00
CA ALA A 62 -0.45 -5.97 -18.54
C ALA A 62 -2.01 -5.99 -18.53
N PRO A 63 -2.65 -6.01 -19.71
CA PRO A 63 -4.11 -5.91 -19.82
C PRO A 63 -4.88 -7.13 -19.26
N ASP A 64 -4.21 -8.27 -19.05
CA ASP A 64 -4.84 -9.53 -18.64
C ASP A 64 -4.69 -9.85 -17.14
N THR A 65 -4.05 -8.97 -16.35
CA THR A 65 -4.09 -9.05 -14.89
C THR A 65 -5.43 -8.51 -14.40
N LYS A 66 -6.50 -9.29 -14.62
CA LYS A 66 -7.81 -9.03 -13.99
C LYS A 66 -7.64 -9.10 -12.49
N ASP A 67 -7.91 -7.98 -11.83
CA ASP A 67 -7.88 -7.78 -10.39
C ASP A 67 -8.33 -9.02 -9.61
N HIS A 68 -7.38 -9.78 -9.04
CA HIS A 68 -7.71 -10.86 -8.10
C HIS A 68 -8.48 -10.33 -6.87
N ALA A 69 -8.42 -9.02 -6.61
CA ALA A 69 -9.24 -8.32 -5.62
C ALA A 69 -10.76 -8.37 -5.92
N THR A 70 -11.16 -8.59 -7.18
CA THR A 70 -12.57 -8.71 -7.57
C THR A 70 -13.09 -10.15 -7.54
N SER A 71 -12.21 -11.15 -7.42
CA SER A 71 -12.57 -12.57 -7.34
C SER A 71 -13.58 -12.85 -6.21
N TRP A 72 -13.52 -12.10 -5.10
CA TRP A 72 -14.44 -12.27 -3.99
C TRP A 72 -15.87 -11.76 -4.25
N LYS A 73 -16.10 -10.92 -5.28
CA LYS A 73 -17.46 -10.48 -5.63
C LYS A 73 -18.18 -11.47 -6.54
N ALA A 74 -17.45 -12.36 -7.23
CA ALA A 74 -18.04 -13.32 -8.16
C ALA A 74 -18.61 -14.60 -7.49
N SER A 75 -18.20 -14.93 -6.26
CA SER A 75 -18.60 -16.19 -5.60
C SER A 75 -19.83 -16.09 -4.68
N ARG A 76 -20.51 -14.94 -4.60
CA ARG A 76 -21.62 -14.70 -3.65
C ARG A 76 -23.02 -14.69 -4.26
N SER A 77 -23.19 -15.24 -5.46
CA SER A 77 -24.49 -15.23 -6.18
C SER A 77 -25.25 -16.56 -6.18
N THR A 78 -24.76 -17.64 -5.57
CA THR A 78 -25.44 -18.96 -5.66
C THR A 78 -25.39 -19.79 -4.37
N THR A 79 -25.60 -19.18 -3.20
CA THR A 79 -26.09 -19.96 -2.05
C THR A 79 -27.60 -19.88 -2.04
N SER A 80 -28.22 -20.83 -2.73
CA SER A 80 -29.63 -21.15 -2.58
C SER A 80 -29.97 -21.41 -1.12
N CYS A 81 -31.16 -20.93 -0.73
CA CYS A 81 -31.90 -21.18 0.49
C CYS A 81 -31.39 -22.35 1.35
N CYS A 82 -30.94 -22.04 2.56
CA CYS A 82 -30.87 -23.00 3.66
C CYS A 82 -31.68 -22.46 4.83
N GLY A 83 -32.87 -23.06 5.00
CA GLY A 83 -33.45 -23.39 6.31
C GLY A 83 -33.70 -22.27 7.31
N CYS A 84 -34.75 -21.47 7.09
CA CYS A 84 -35.50 -20.92 8.22
C CYS A 84 -36.58 -21.94 8.60
N SER A 85 -36.32 -22.74 9.63
CA SER A 85 -37.36 -23.50 10.33
C SER A 85 -37.90 -22.61 11.45
N PRO A 86 -39.21 -22.31 11.50
CA PRO A 86 -39.77 -21.51 12.57
C PRO A 86 -39.92 -22.38 13.81
N ASN A 87 -39.49 -21.84 14.95
CA ASN A 87 -40.03 -22.22 16.26
C ASN A 87 -40.82 -21.02 16.76
#